data_AF-A0AAU6WNJ4-F1
#
_entry.id   AF-A0AAU6WNJ4-F1
#
_cell.length_a   1.000
_cell.length_b   1.000
_cell.length_c   1.000
_cell.angle_alpha   90.00
_cell.angle_beta   90.00
_cell.angle_gamma   90.00
#
_symmetry.space_group_name_H-M   'P 1'
#
loop_
_entity.id
_entity.type
_entity.pdbx_description
1 polymer ?
#
loop_
_entity_poly.entity_id
_entity_poly.type
_entity_poly.pdbx_seq_one_letter_code
_entity_poly.pdbx_strand_id
1 'polypeptide(L)' 'MKAAVVVCSDSIYNGENEDTSGKIIVQKLQELELGNIDYLVVPDEVKEIQQALSHL' A
#
# COMPACT_ATOMS: atom_id res chain seq x y z
N MET A 1 -11.34 12.43 -7.03
CA MET A 1 -10.15 11.61 -7.35
C MET A 1 -9.96 10.63 -6.20
N LYS A 2 -9.57 9.38 -6.46
CA LYS A 2 -9.27 8.37 -5.43
C LYS A 2 -7.85 7.89 -5.60
N ALA A 3 -7.20 7.46 -4.53
CA ALA A 3 -5.85 6.92 -4.57
C ALA A 3 -5.69 5.80 -3.53
N ALA A 4 -4.81 4.86 -3.85
CA ALA A 4 -4.44 3.76 -2.98
C ALA A 4 -2.92 3.56 -3.03
N VAL A 5 -2.34 3.11 -1.93
CA VAL A 5 -0.94 2.73 -1.81
C VAL A 5 -0.88 1.25 -1.45
N VAL A 6 -0.35 0.44 -2.36
CA VAL A 6 -0.16 -1.00 -2.16
C VAL A 6 1.33 -1.27 -2.04
N VAL A 7 1.74 -1.78 -0.88
CA VAL A 7 3.12 -2.17 -0.57
C VAL A 7 3.25 -3.67 -0.79
N CYS A 8 4.08 -4.08 -1.74
CA CYS A 8 4.44 -5.48 -1.95
C CYS A 8 5.74 -5.74 -1.18
N SER A 9 5.68 -6.51 -0.09
CA SER A 9 6.87 -6.98 0.61
C SER A 9 6.54 -8.12 1.58
N ASP A 10 7.16 -9.28 1.40
CA ASP A 10 7.01 -10.42 2.33
C ASP A 10 7.48 -10.06 3.74
N SER A 11 8.64 -9.41 3.87
CA SER A 11 9.19 -9.08 5.20
C SER A 11 8.30 -8.10 5.97
N ILE A 12 7.64 -7.16 5.30
CA ILE A 12 6.70 -6.23 5.95
C ILE A 12 5.38 -6.96 6.24
N TYR A 13 4.89 -7.76 5.30
CA TYR A 13 3.66 -8.54 5.47
C TYR A 13 3.76 -9.53 6.65
N ASN A 14 4.91 -10.19 6.80
CA ASN A 14 5.20 -11.13 7.88
C ASN A 14 5.57 -10.45 9.21
N GLY A 15 5.64 -9.12 9.26
CA GLY A 15 5.96 -8.35 10.46
C GLY A 15 7.44 -8.37 10.86
N GLU A 16 8.34 -8.76 9.95
CA GLU A 16 9.79 -8.75 10.17
C GLU A 16 10.38 -7.34 10.03
N ASN A 17 9.73 -6.47 9.25
CA ASN A 17 10.09 -5.07 9.03
C ASN A 17 8.86 -4.16 9.09
N GLU A 18 9.09 -2.86 9.26
CA GLU A 18 8.05 -1.84 9.12
C GLU A 18 8.10 -1.16 7.76
N ASP A 19 6.92 -0.88 7.17
CA ASP A 19 6.86 -0.03 6.00
C ASP A 19 7.17 1.43 6.35
N THR A 20 8.14 1.99 5.62
CA THR A 20 8.47 3.41 5.64
C THR A 20 8.04 4.08 4.32
N SER A 21 8.21 3.39 3.20
CA SER A 21 8.00 3.95 1.86
C SER A 21 6.52 4.23 1.59
N GLY A 22 5.65 3.25 1.85
CA GLY A 22 4.21 3.41 1.64
C GLY A 22 3.62 4.48 2.56
N LYS A 23 4.02 4.52 3.84
CA LYS A 23 3.64 5.61 4.77
C LYS A 23 4.04 7.00 4.25
N ILE A 24 5.24 7.18 3.72
CA ILE A 24 5.69 8.45 3.12
C ILE A 24 4.85 8.81 1.89
N ILE A 25 4.52 7.84 1.04
CA ILE A 25 3.69 8.07 -0.14
C ILE A 25 2.28 8.50 0.28
N VAL A 26 1.67 7.83 1.28
CA VAL A 26 0.37 8.24 1.83
C VAL A 26 0.40 9.68 2.31
N GLN A 27 1.42 10.07 3.08
CA GLN A 27 1.57 11.45 3.55
C GLN A 27 1.65 12.44 2.39
N LYS A 28 2.45 12.14 1.35
CA LYS A 28 2.56 13.00 0.17
C LYS A 28 1.25 13.13 -0.61
N LEU A 29 0.47 12.05 -0.70
CA LEU A 29 -0.84 12.10 -1.34
C LEU A 29 -1.81 12.95 -0.53
N GLN A 30 -1.80 12.84 0.81
CA GLN A 30 -2.58 13.70 1.69
C GLN A 30 -2.20 15.18 1.57
N GLU A 31 -0.91 15.49 1.43
CA GLU A 31 -0.41 16.86 1.16
C GLU A 31 -0.92 17.44 -0.17
N LEU A 32 -1.30 16.58 -1.13
CA LEU A 32 -1.92 16.97 -2.40
C LEU A 32 -3.46 17.06 -2.33
N GLU A 33 -4.01 17.16 -1.12
CA GLU A 33 -5.46 17.23 -0.85
C GLU A 33 -6.24 15.98 -1.33
N LEU A 34 -5.56 14.85 -1.53
CA LEU A 34 -6.21 13.56 -1.76
C LEU A 34 -6.61 12.96 -0.41
N GLY A 35 -7.90 13.11 -0.07
CA GLY A 35 -8.51 12.46 1.09
C GLY A 35 -8.84 10.98 0.84
N ASN A 36 -8.89 10.19 1.92
CA ASN A 36 -9.16 8.74 1.92
C ASN A 36 -8.21 7.95 0.99
N ILE A 37 -6.96 7.79 1.41
CA ILE A 37 -5.97 6.95 0.73
C ILE A 37 -6.07 5.54 1.31
N ASP A 38 -6.49 4.58 0.50
CA ASP A 38 -6.43 3.17 0.91
C ASP A 38 -4.96 2.73 1.02
N TYR A 39 -4.63 2.00 2.08
CA TYR A 39 -3.28 1.51 2.32
C TYR A 39 -3.32 0.01 2.59
N LEU A 40 -2.54 -0.75 1.85
CA LEU A 40 -2.48 -2.20 1.96
C LEU A 40 -1.03 -2.68 1.88
N VAL A 41 -0.68 -3.68 2.68
CA VAL A 41 0.54 -4.47 2.54
C VAL A 41 0.16 -5.85 2.06
N VAL A 42 0.85 -6.35 1.03
CA VAL A 42 0.65 -7.69 0.45
C VAL A 42 1.98 -8.43 0.32
N PRO A 43 1.95 -9.77 0.26
CA PRO A 43 3.13 -10.57 -0.11
C PRO A 43 3.64 -10.25 -1.52
N ASP A 44 4.89 -10.63 -1.79
CA ASP A 44 5.56 -10.48 -3.09
C ASP A 44 5.12 -11.54 -4.11
N GLU A 45 3.83 -11.88 -4.08
CA GLU A 45 3.23 -12.94 -4.86
C GLU A 45 2.26 -12.36 -5.90
N VAL A 46 2.46 -12.73 -7.17
CA VAL A 46 1.68 -12.18 -8.30
C VAL A 46 0.17 -12.30 -8.07
N LYS A 47 -0.27 -13.44 -7.52
CA LYS A 47 -1.68 -13.70 -7.26
C LYS A 47 -2.26 -12.77 -6.18
N GLU A 48 -1.51 -12.54 -5.11
CA GLU A 48 -1.93 -11.68 -4.00
C GLU A 48 -2.01 -10.22 -4.44
N ILE A 49 -1.03 -9.76 -5.22
CA ILE A 49 -1.03 -8.43 -5.83
C ILE A 49 -2.26 -8.25 -6.73
N GLN A 50 -2.54 -9.22 -7.60
CA GLN A 50 -3.72 -9.17 -8.48
C GLN A 50 -5.04 -9.14 -7.71
N GLN A 51 -5.14 -9.95 -6.64
CA GLN A 51 -6.33 -10.00 -5.80
C GLN A 51 -6.55 -8.66 -5.09
N ALA A 52 -5.50 -8.07 -4.52
CA ALA A 52 -5.55 -6.76 -3.89
C ALA A 52 -6.04 -5.67 -4.85
N LEU A 53 -5.49 -5.62 -6.07
CA LEU A 53 -5.87 -4.63 -7.08
C LEU A 53 -7.32 -4.81 -7.58
N SER A 54 -7.90 -6.00 -7.48
CA SER A 54 -9.28 -6.26 -7.92
C SER A 54 -10.36 -5.72 -6.97
N HIS A 55 -9.98 -5.28 -5.77
CA HIS A 55 -10.89 -4.82 -4.72
C HIS A 55 -10.73 -3.34 -4.35
N LEU A 56 -9.87 -2.62 -5.08
CA LEU A 56 -9.60 -1.17 -4.93
C LEU A 56 -10.45 -0.32 -5.90
#